data_AF-A0A438BG68-F1
#
_entry.id   AF-A0A438BG68-F1
#
_cell.length_a   1.000
_cell.length_b   1.000
_cell.length_c   1.000
_cell.angle_alpha   90.00
_cell.angle_beta   90.00
_cell.angle_gamma   90.00
#
_symmetry.space_group_name_H-M   'P 1'
#
loop_
_entity.id
_entity.type
_entity.pdbx_description
1 polymer ?
#
loop_
_entity_poly.entity_id
_entity_poly.type
_entity_poly.pdbx_seq_one_letter_code
_entity_poly.pdbx_strand_id
1 'polypeptide(L)'
;MDGTRTSDPVRVVTGFVALLGDGARLAATATLEVASRLPVVGAGVAALDARGAEALRAADAVTDRVLRAVVRRVVAAALAEVDITTVVREHVDLDEIAEGIDVERIVDRVDIGHIVDRVDVNDIAARVDIAPILDRVDVDDVAGRVDVERIVDRVDIGRIVDRVDVDAIAAKVDVDAVIERIDLVGLSNEVIDGVDLPRIIRESTSSMSTEAVRGARTQGMAADDAVAGFVGRLFGREVGDS
;
A
#
# COMPACT_ATOMS: atom_id res chain seq x y z
N MET A 1 -33.98 56.01 16.38
CA MET A 1 -34.32 56.87 15.23
C MET A 1 -33.71 56.24 14.00
N ASP A 2 -34.48 55.50 13.20
CA ASP A 2 -34.64 55.85 11.79
C ASP A 2 -35.79 55.00 11.21
N GLY A 3 -36.76 55.68 10.60
CA GLY A 3 -38.00 55.09 10.13
C GLY A 3 -37.82 54.56 8.71
N THR A 4 -38.00 53.26 8.55
CA THR A 4 -38.19 52.64 7.24
C THR A 4 -39.44 53.24 6.61
N ARG A 5 -39.22 54.15 5.65
CA ARG A 5 -40.27 54.68 4.77
C ARG A 5 -40.74 53.58 3.84
N THR A 6 -41.59 52.68 4.33
CA THR A 6 -42.52 51.95 3.48
C THR A 6 -43.35 53.00 2.76
N SER A 7 -43.13 53.12 1.45
CA SER A 7 -43.85 54.07 0.63
C SER A 7 -45.28 53.56 0.52
N ASP A 8 -46.17 54.20 1.27
CA ASP A 8 -47.59 53.88 1.34
C ASP A 8 -48.16 53.71 -0.09
N PRO A 9 -48.70 52.52 -0.45
CA PRO A 9 -49.17 52.23 -1.80
C PRO A 9 -50.20 53.25 -2.30
N VAL A 10 -50.98 53.84 -1.37
CA VAL A 10 -51.96 54.89 -1.68
C VAL A 10 -51.26 56.14 -2.23
N ARG A 11 -50.07 56.48 -1.73
CA ARG A 11 -49.31 57.66 -2.17
C ARG A 11 -48.66 57.47 -3.55
N VAL A 12 -48.29 56.24 -3.89
CA VAL A 12 -47.79 55.88 -5.23
C VAL A 12 -48.93 55.92 -6.25
N VAL A 13 -50.11 55.39 -5.89
CA VAL A 13 -51.31 55.46 -6.74
C VAL A 13 -51.76 56.91 -6.95
N THR A 14 -51.74 57.74 -5.90
CA THR A 14 -52.12 59.16 -5.98
C THR A 14 -51.14 59.97 -6.84
N GLY A 15 -49.83 59.67 -6.75
CA GLY A 15 -48.81 60.27 -7.61
C GLY A 15 -48.96 59.89 -9.09
N PHE A 16 -49.36 58.65 -9.38
CA PHE A 16 -49.60 58.18 -10.75
C PHE A 16 -50.85 58.81 -11.38
N VAL A 17 -51.94 58.96 -10.60
CA VAL A 17 -53.16 59.67 -11.05
C VAL A 17 -52.88 61.15 -11.31
N ALA A 18 -52.04 61.80 -10.50
CA ALA A 18 -51.62 63.19 -10.73
C ALA A 18 -50.79 63.33 -12.02
N LEU A 19 -49.89 62.38 -12.31
CA LEU A 19 -49.09 62.35 -13.54
C LEU A 19 -49.96 62.21 -14.79
N LEU A 20 -51.00 61.36 -14.75
CA LEU A 20 -51.96 61.22 -15.84
C LEU A 20 -52.85 62.46 -16.00
N GLY A 21 -53.22 63.12 -14.89
CA GLY A 21 -53.99 64.37 -14.90
C GLY A 21 -53.24 65.56 -15.49
N ASP A 22 -51.95 65.70 -15.19
CA ASP A 22 -51.13 66.81 -15.68
C ASP A 22 -50.69 66.64 -17.15
N GLY A 23 -50.47 65.41 -17.61
CA GLY A 23 -50.23 65.12 -19.03
C GLY A 23 -51.42 65.48 -19.92
N ALA A 24 -52.63 65.17 -19.46
CA ALA A 24 -53.87 65.54 -20.16
C ALA A 24 -54.11 67.07 -20.16
N ARG A 25 -53.78 67.77 -19.07
CA ARG A 25 -53.94 69.23 -18.97
C ARG A 25 -52.96 70.00 -19.85
N LEU A 26 -51.69 69.59 -19.93
CA LEU A 26 -50.71 70.23 -20.80
C LEU A 26 -51.04 70.06 -22.29
N ALA A 27 -51.62 68.93 -22.68
CA ALA A 27 -52.12 68.70 -24.04
C ALA A 27 -53.38 69.54 -24.35
N ALA A 28 -54.27 69.71 -23.38
CA ALA A 28 -55.51 70.48 -23.53
C ALA A 28 -55.28 72.00 -23.59
N THR A 29 -54.30 72.53 -22.84
CA THR A 29 -54.02 73.99 -22.84
C THR A 29 -53.26 74.43 -24.09
N ALA A 30 -52.32 73.61 -24.59
CA ALA A 30 -51.56 73.92 -25.80
C ALA A 30 -52.44 73.89 -27.08
N THR A 31 -53.49 73.07 -27.10
CA THR A 31 -54.41 72.95 -28.25
C THR A 31 -55.42 74.10 -28.33
N LEU A 32 -55.88 74.64 -27.19
CA LEU A 32 -56.89 75.70 -27.16
C LEU A 32 -56.34 77.10 -27.45
N GLU A 33 -55.06 77.38 -27.14
CA GLU A 33 -54.47 78.71 -27.35
C GLU A 33 -54.08 78.96 -28.82
N VAL A 34 -53.67 77.92 -29.55
CA VAL A 34 -53.30 78.02 -30.97
C VAL A 34 -54.53 78.02 -31.89
N ALA A 35 -55.62 77.34 -31.51
CA ALA A 35 -56.84 77.23 -32.31
C ALA A 35 -57.63 78.56 -32.42
N SER A 36 -57.45 79.50 -31.49
CA SER A 36 -58.30 80.70 -31.40
C SER A 36 -57.80 81.93 -32.17
N ARG A 37 -56.66 81.86 -32.89
CA ARG A 37 -56.05 83.06 -33.52
C ARG A 37 -55.56 82.96 -34.96
N LEU A 38 -55.79 81.87 -35.70
CA LEU A 38 -55.29 81.74 -37.08
C LEU A 38 -56.42 81.63 -38.14
N PRO A 39 -56.44 82.51 -39.17
CA PRO A 39 -57.32 82.34 -40.32
C PRO A 39 -56.87 81.13 -41.15
N VAL A 40 -57.80 80.22 -41.42
CA VAL A 40 -57.55 78.89 -42.00
C VAL A 40 -57.17 79.00 -43.48
N VAL A 41 -55.90 78.77 -43.81
CA VAL A 41 -55.41 78.56 -45.18
C VAL A 41 -54.74 77.18 -45.25
N GLY A 42 -55.21 76.32 -46.17
CA GLY A 42 -54.98 74.86 -46.17
C GLY A 42 -53.53 74.34 -46.11
N ALA A 43 -52.51 75.17 -46.35
CA ALA A 43 -51.10 74.80 -46.18
C ALA A 43 -50.67 74.68 -44.70
N GLY A 44 -51.31 75.43 -43.79
CA GLY A 44 -50.99 75.38 -42.36
C GLY A 44 -51.47 74.08 -41.69
N VAL A 45 -52.58 73.53 -42.17
CA VAL A 45 -53.21 72.32 -41.60
C VAL A 45 -52.36 71.08 -41.85
N ALA A 46 -51.79 70.91 -43.04
CA ALA A 46 -50.90 69.77 -43.34
C ALA A 46 -49.58 69.83 -42.56
N ALA A 47 -49.03 71.03 -42.34
CA ALA A 47 -47.84 71.22 -41.53
C ALA A 47 -48.10 70.95 -40.04
N LEU A 48 -49.29 71.31 -39.55
CA LEU A 48 -49.76 70.98 -38.19
C LEU A 48 -49.99 69.48 -38.01
N ASP A 49 -50.57 68.80 -39.01
CA ASP A 49 -50.84 67.36 -38.97
C ASP A 49 -49.54 66.54 -38.95
N ALA A 50 -48.58 66.87 -39.82
CA ALA A 50 -47.26 66.22 -39.82
C ALA A 50 -46.52 66.41 -38.50
N ARG A 51 -46.58 67.62 -37.91
CA ARG A 51 -45.95 67.94 -36.63
C ARG A 51 -46.68 67.29 -35.45
N GLY A 52 -48.00 67.14 -35.54
CA GLY A 52 -48.81 66.39 -34.59
C GLY A 52 -48.47 64.91 -34.58
N ALA A 53 -48.34 64.28 -35.75
CA ALA A 53 -47.97 62.88 -35.86
C ALA A 53 -46.56 62.58 -35.30
N GLU A 54 -45.62 63.52 -35.44
CA GLU A 54 -44.28 63.38 -34.85
C GLU A 54 -44.28 63.59 -33.33
N ALA A 55 -45.05 64.57 -32.84
CA ALA A 55 -45.26 64.79 -31.41
C ALA A 55 -45.91 63.58 -30.72
N LEU A 56 -46.91 62.95 -31.36
CA LEU A 56 -47.55 61.74 -30.85
C LEU A 56 -46.57 60.56 -30.80
N ARG A 57 -45.77 60.33 -31.85
CA ARG A 57 -44.74 59.27 -31.84
C ARG A 57 -43.67 59.47 -30.76
N ALA A 58 -43.25 60.71 -30.55
CA ALA A 58 -42.31 61.06 -29.48
C ALA A 58 -42.95 60.83 -28.10
N ALA A 59 -44.22 61.20 -27.93
CA ALA A 59 -44.98 60.96 -26.71
C ALA A 59 -45.15 59.47 -26.43
N ASP A 60 -45.44 58.64 -27.43
CA ASP A 60 -45.55 57.18 -27.30
C ASP A 60 -44.21 56.56 -26.88
N ALA A 61 -43.10 56.98 -27.47
CA ALA A 61 -41.78 56.46 -27.11
C ALA A 61 -41.38 56.82 -25.66
N VAL A 62 -41.74 58.03 -25.20
CA VAL A 62 -41.56 58.44 -23.80
C VAL A 62 -42.47 57.63 -22.88
N THR A 63 -43.74 57.45 -23.29
CA THR A 63 -44.74 56.68 -22.55
C THR A 63 -44.30 55.22 -22.37
N ASP A 64 -43.82 54.54 -23.42
CA ASP A 64 -43.36 53.15 -23.32
C ASP A 64 -42.15 53.01 -22.37
N ARG A 65 -41.21 53.96 -22.42
CA ARG A 65 -40.05 53.97 -21.50
C ARG A 65 -40.48 54.14 -20.05
N VAL A 66 -41.39 55.09 -19.79
CA VAL A 66 -41.92 55.34 -18.45
C VAL A 66 -42.70 54.12 -17.96
N LEU A 67 -43.61 53.59 -18.79
CA LEU A 67 -44.40 52.41 -18.47
C LEU A 67 -43.51 51.21 -18.13
N ARG A 68 -42.47 50.94 -18.94
CA ARG A 68 -41.52 49.85 -18.69
C ARG A 68 -40.75 50.04 -17.38
N ALA A 69 -40.35 51.27 -17.05
CA ALA A 69 -39.69 51.58 -15.79
C ALA A 69 -40.63 51.36 -14.60
N VAL A 70 -41.90 51.76 -14.71
CA VAL A 70 -42.94 51.54 -13.71
C VAL A 70 -43.22 50.06 -13.53
N VAL A 71 -43.44 49.30 -14.61
CA VAL A 71 -43.68 47.85 -14.56
C VAL A 71 -42.51 47.14 -13.88
N ARG A 72 -41.27 47.43 -14.25
CA ARG A 72 -40.09 46.84 -13.59
C ARG A 72 -40.05 47.15 -12.10
N ARG A 73 -40.39 48.38 -11.71
CA ARG A 73 -40.42 48.79 -10.30
C ARG A 73 -41.51 48.06 -9.52
N VAL A 74 -42.71 47.95 -10.10
CA VAL A 74 -43.85 47.23 -9.50
C VAL A 74 -43.53 45.75 -9.36
N VAL A 75 -42.99 45.10 -10.40
CA VAL A 75 -42.58 43.70 -10.36
C VAL A 75 -41.49 43.47 -9.30
N ALA A 76 -40.48 44.33 -9.25
CA ALA A 76 -39.41 44.21 -8.25
C ALA A 76 -39.94 44.38 -6.81
N ALA A 77 -40.88 45.29 -6.59
CA ALA A 77 -41.53 45.46 -5.28
C ALA A 77 -42.41 44.26 -4.92
N ALA A 78 -43.18 43.73 -5.87
CA ALA A 78 -44.00 42.55 -5.65
C ALA A 78 -43.14 41.32 -5.32
N LEU A 79 -42.05 41.08 -6.05
CA LEU A 79 -41.13 39.97 -5.79
C LEU A 79 -40.38 40.09 -4.46
N ALA A 80 -40.27 41.30 -3.88
CA ALA A 80 -39.66 41.49 -2.58
C ALA A 80 -40.59 41.12 -1.41
N GLU A 81 -41.91 41.24 -1.62
CA GLU A 81 -42.93 40.92 -0.61
C GLU A 81 -43.45 39.48 -0.73
N VAL A 82 -43.36 38.88 -1.91
CA VAL A 82 -43.79 37.50 -2.15
C VAL A 82 -42.71 36.52 -1.71
N ASP A 83 -43.06 35.59 -0.82
CA ASP A 83 -42.20 34.44 -0.52
C ASP A 83 -42.28 33.42 -1.67
N ILE A 84 -41.32 33.52 -2.57
CA ILE A 84 -41.17 32.62 -3.72
C ILE A 84 -41.03 31.16 -3.28
N THR A 85 -40.46 30.88 -2.10
CA THR A 85 -40.32 29.50 -1.59
C THR A 85 -41.69 28.87 -1.36
N THR A 86 -42.61 29.63 -0.76
CA THR A 86 -43.98 29.20 -0.50
C THR A 86 -44.75 29.03 -1.82
N VAL A 87 -44.63 29.99 -2.73
CA VAL A 87 -45.26 29.90 -4.07
C VAL A 87 -44.79 28.66 -4.84
N VAL A 88 -43.48 28.40 -4.87
CA VAL A 88 -42.91 27.22 -5.54
C VAL A 88 -43.39 25.93 -4.86
N ARG A 89 -43.39 25.85 -3.54
CA ARG A 89 -43.85 24.63 -2.84
C ARG A 89 -45.34 24.31 -3.05
N GLU A 90 -46.18 25.33 -3.15
CA GLU A 90 -47.64 25.14 -3.22
C GLU A 90 -48.17 25.06 -4.65
N HIS A 91 -47.47 25.64 -5.62
CA HIS A 91 -47.98 25.82 -6.99
C HIS A 91 -47.08 25.23 -8.08
N VAL A 92 -45.91 24.68 -7.73
CA VAL A 92 -45.02 24.00 -8.68
C VAL A 92 -44.93 22.52 -8.30
N ASP A 93 -45.20 21.66 -9.27
CA ASP A 93 -44.98 20.22 -9.13
C ASP A 93 -43.47 19.93 -9.23
N LEU A 94 -42.85 19.72 -8.07
CA LEU A 94 -41.42 19.46 -7.99
C LEU A 94 -41.07 18.03 -8.43
N ASP A 95 -42.05 17.11 -8.42
CA ASP A 95 -41.86 15.73 -8.86
C ASP A 95 -41.76 15.69 -10.39
N GLU A 96 -42.66 16.40 -11.10
CA GLU A 96 -42.58 16.56 -12.57
C GLU A 96 -41.26 17.24 -13.00
N ILE A 97 -40.82 18.27 -12.26
CA ILE A 97 -39.52 18.90 -12.52
C ILE A 97 -38.37 17.92 -12.27
N ALA A 98 -38.42 17.14 -11.19
CA ALA A 98 -37.38 16.17 -10.86
C ALA A 98 -37.29 15.04 -11.90
N GLU A 99 -38.40 14.60 -12.48
CA GLU A 99 -38.42 13.64 -13.59
C GLU A 99 -37.71 14.16 -14.84
N GLY A 100 -37.74 15.48 -15.06
CA GLY A 100 -37.00 16.14 -16.14
C GLY A 100 -35.50 16.28 -15.89
N ILE A 101 -35.01 15.99 -14.67
CA ILE A 101 -33.59 16.07 -14.32
C ILE A 101 -32.89 14.79 -14.77
N ASP A 102 -32.02 14.92 -15.77
CA ASP A 102 -31.10 13.85 -16.17
C ASP A 102 -29.98 13.70 -15.13
N VAL A 103 -30.20 12.79 -14.18
CA VAL A 103 -29.25 12.46 -13.12
C VAL A 103 -27.98 11.84 -13.69
N GLU A 104 -28.08 11.05 -14.77
CA GLU A 104 -26.93 10.41 -15.40
C GLU A 104 -25.93 11.46 -15.90
N ARG A 105 -26.43 12.48 -16.62
CA ARG A 105 -25.61 13.61 -17.09
C ARG A 105 -25.01 14.43 -15.95
N ILE A 106 -25.69 14.49 -14.80
CA ILE A 106 -25.14 15.15 -13.60
C ILE A 106 -24.01 14.31 -13.02
N VAL A 107 -24.19 12.99 -12.91
CA VAL A 107 -23.19 12.04 -12.41
C VAL A 107 -21.97 11.99 -13.32
N ASP A 108 -22.14 12.02 -14.64
CA ASP A 108 -21.04 12.08 -15.63
C ASP A 108 -20.13 13.29 -15.46
N ARG A 109 -20.68 14.39 -14.91
CA ARG A 109 -19.94 15.62 -14.62
C ARG A 109 -19.27 15.60 -13.25
N VAL A 110 -19.61 14.64 -12.39
CA VAL A 110 -18.95 14.42 -11.11
C VAL A 110 -17.69 13.60 -11.37
N ASP A 111 -16.53 14.21 -11.17
CA ASP A 111 -15.26 13.49 -11.18
C ASP A 111 -15.14 12.62 -9.92
N ILE A 112 -15.58 11.36 -10.04
CA ILE A 112 -15.48 10.36 -8.98
C ILE A 112 -14.01 10.09 -8.62
N GLY A 113 -13.08 10.21 -9.57
CA GLY A 113 -11.64 10.03 -9.32
C GLY A 113 -11.13 11.03 -8.30
N HIS A 114 -11.43 12.31 -8.49
CA HIS A 114 -11.06 13.36 -7.53
C HIS A 114 -11.74 13.20 -6.16
N ILE A 115 -12.94 12.61 -6.11
CA ILE A 115 -13.61 12.29 -4.82
C ILE A 115 -12.87 11.15 -4.12
N VAL A 116 -12.51 10.09 -4.85
CA VAL A 116 -11.78 8.93 -4.32
C VAL A 116 -10.37 9.31 -3.86
N ASP A 117 -9.68 10.21 -4.56
CA ASP A 117 -8.36 10.72 -4.15
C ASP A 117 -8.39 11.45 -2.80
N ARG A 118 -9.57 11.94 -2.42
CA ARG A 118 -9.82 12.63 -1.15
C ARG A 118 -10.23 11.67 -0.03
N VAL A 119 -10.52 10.41 -0.37
CA VAL A 119 -10.80 9.34 0.58
C VAL A 119 -9.49 8.71 1.02
N ASP A 120 -9.07 9.00 2.25
CA ASP A 120 -7.93 8.32 2.83
C ASP A 120 -8.34 6.90 3.26
N VAL A 121 -7.97 5.94 2.42
CA VAL A 121 -8.28 4.52 2.62
C VAL A 121 -7.56 3.97 3.85
N ASN A 122 -6.41 4.55 4.27
CA ASN A 122 -5.72 4.14 5.49
C ASN A 122 -6.52 4.55 6.72
N ASP A 123 -7.07 5.76 6.69
CA ASP A 123 -7.90 6.31 7.77
C ASP A 123 -9.22 5.52 7.92
N ILE A 124 -9.79 5.05 6.80
CA ILE A 124 -10.92 4.12 6.80
C ILE A 124 -10.49 2.76 7.33
N ALA A 125 -9.40 2.18 6.83
CA ALA A 125 -8.90 0.87 7.26
C ALA A 125 -8.58 0.84 8.76
N ALA A 126 -8.07 1.94 9.33
CA ALA A 126 -7.81 2.06 10.76
C ALA A 126 -9.07 2.07 11.63
N ARG A 127 -10.22 2.45 11.06
CA ARG A 127 -11.53 2.47 11.74
C ARG A 127 -12.33 1.18 11.54
N VAL A 128 -11.95 0.35 10.57
CA VAL A 128 -12.57 -0.95 10.32
C VAL A 128 -11.96 -1.96 11.28
N ASP A 129 -12.79 -2.44 12.22
CA ASP A 129 -12.42 -3.59 13.04
C ASP A 129 -12.42 -4.85 12.17
N ILE A 130 -11.24 -5.42 11.92
CA ILE A 130 -11.07 -6.63 11.13
C ILE A 130 -11.20 -7.91 11.96
N ALA A 131 -11.27 -7.83 13.29
CA ALA A 131 -11.37 -9.00 14.15
C ALA A 131 -12.53 -9.94 13.76
N PRO A 132 -13.75 -9.44 13.45
CA PRO A 132 -14.85 -10.31 13.00
C PRO A 132 -14.62 -10.99 11.64
N ILE A 133 -13.71 -10.45 10.82
CA ILE A 133 -13.31 -11.06 9.53
C ILE A 133 -12.26 -12.14 9.80
N LEU A 134 -11.30 -11.87 10.68
CA LEU A 134 -10.28 -12.84 11.09
C LEU A 134 -10.88 -14.07 11.76
N ASP A 135 -11.96 -13.92 12.54
CA ASP A 135 -12.70 -15.05 13.13
C ASP A 135 -13.32 -15.99 12.08
N ARG A 136 -13.47 -15.53 10.83
CA ARG A 136 -13.96 -16.33 9.70
C ARG A 136 -12.84 -16.87 8.83
N VAL A 137 -11.59 -16.46 9.06
CA VAL A 137 -10.43 -16.99 8.36
C VAL A 137 -9.99 -18.24 9.11
N ASP A 138 -10.23 -19.40 8.50
CA ASP A 138 -9.67 -20.65 8.98
C ASP A 138 -8.17 -20.67 8.68
N VAL A 139 -7.37 -20.47 9.73
CA VAL A 139 -5.90 -20.43 9.65
C VAL A 139 -5.33 -21.80 9.31
N ASP A 140 -6.02 -22.90 9.65
CA ASP A 140 -5.59 -24.25 9.30
C ASP A 140 -5.77 -24.50 7.80
N ASP A 141 -6.84 -24.00 7.20
CA ASP A 141 -7.04 -24.00 5.74
C ASP A 141 -6.00 -23.13 5.03
N VAL A 142 -5.69 -21.95 5.57
CA VAL A 142 -4.63 -21.08 5.01
C VAL A 142 -3.27 -21.75 5.12
N ALA A 143 -2.95 -22.38 6.27
CA ALA A 143 -1.73 -23.11 6.50
C ALA A 143 -1.64 -24.37 5.60
N GLY A 144 -2.75 -25.06 5.37
CA GLY A 144 -2.83 -26.20 4.45
C GLY A 144 -2.56 -25.83 2.99
N ARG A 145 -2.72 -24.55 2.62
CA ARG A 145 -2.37 -24.01 1.30
C ARG A 145 -0.91 -23.55 1.22
N VAL A 146 -0.20 -23.48 2.34
CA VAL A 146 1.23 -23.18 2.37
C VAL A 146 1.98 -24.44 1.92
N ASP A 147 2.58 -24.36 0.75
CA ASP A 147 3.47 -25.40 0.24
C ASP A 147 4.81 -25.34 0.99
N VAL A 148 4.91 -26.15 2.04
CA VAL A 148 6.10 -26.25 2.89
C VAL A 148 7.29 -26.80 2.09
N GLU A 149 7.07 -27.70 1.14
CA GLU A 149 8.12 -28.23 0.25
C GLU A 149 8.82 -27.10 -0.50
N ARG A 150 8.02 -26.19 -1.09
CA ARG A 150 8.53 -25.03 -1.84
C ARG A 150 9.22 -24.00 -0.95
N ILE A 151 8.84 -23.91 0.33
CA ILE A 151 9.55 -23.09 1.32
C ILE A 151 10.89 -23.72 1.64
N VAL A 152 10.93 -25.04 1.89
CA VAL A 152 12.15 -25.79 2.18
C VAL A 152 13.13 -25.74 1.01
N ASP A 153 12.67 -25.84 -0.24
CA ASP A 153 13.52 -25.68 -1.44
C ASP A 153 14.19 -24.31 -1.52
N ARG A 154 13.57 -23.28 -0.91
CA ARG A 154 14.10 -21.93 -0.85
C ARG A 154 15.02 -21.71 0.37
N VAL A 155 15.03 -22.65 1.32
CA VAL A 155 15.95 -22.65 2.45
C VAL A 155 17.31 -23.18 2.00
N ASP A 156 18.30 -22.30 1.99
CA ASP A 156 19.70 -22.67 1.75
C ASP A 156 20.26 -23.42 2.96
N ILE A 157 20.15 -24.76 2.92
CA ILE A 157 20.66 -25.66 3.95
C ILE A 157 22.18 -25.47 4.14
N GLY A 158 22.92 -25.09 3.11
CA GLY A 158 24.36 -24.81 3.20
C GLY A 158 24.68 -23.72 4.22
N ARG A 159 23.97 -22.60 4.16
CA ARG A 159 24.13 -21.51 5.16
C ARG A 159 23.65 -21.86 6.58
N ILE A 160 22.78 -22.86 6.70
CA ILE A 160 22.37 -23.37 8.02
C ILE A 160 23.48 -24.26 8.57
N VAL A 161 24.03 -25.16 7.75
CA VAL A 161 25.16 -26.02 8.10
C VAL A 161 26.42 -25.20 8.45
N ASP A 162 26.69 -24.11 7.75
CA ASP A 162 27.80 -23.19 8.08
C ASP A 162 27.65 -22.53 9.46
N ARG A 163 26.43 -22.48 10.00
CA ARG A 163 26.13 -22.00 11.35
C ARG A 163 26.12 -23.10 12.40
N VAL A 164 26.21 -24.37 12.00
CA VAL A 164 26.34 -25.50 12.91
C VAL A 164 27.79 -25.61 13.35
N ASP A 165 28.04 -25.31 14.62
CA ASP A 165 29.34 -25.54 15.26
C ASP A 165 29.51 -27.04 15.56
N VAL A 166 30.16 -27.73 14.63
CA VAL A 166 30.42 -29.18 14.73
C VAL A 166 31.36 -29.48 15.91
N ASP A 167 32.27 -28.57 16.25
CA ASP A 167 33.20 -28.75 17.37
C ASP A 167 32.45 -28.68 18.71
N ALA A 168 31.48 -27.76 18.84
CA ALA A 168 30.61 -27.68 20.01
C ALA A 168 29.67 -28.89 20.13
N ILE A 169 29.26 -29.51 19.02
CA ILE A 169 28.50 -30.77 19.03
C ILE A 169 29.41 -31.93 19.42
N ALA A 170 30.62 -32.01 18.86
CA ALA A 170 31.60 -33.05 19.17
C ALA A 170 32.03 -33.01 20.64
N ALA A 171 32.16 -31.81 21.23
CA ALA A 171 32.46 -31.64 22.65
C ALA A 171 31.35 -32.18 23.58
N LYS A 172 30.13 -32.38 23.08
CA LYS A 172 29.02 -32.99 23.83
C LYS A 172 28.96 -34.50 23.68
N VAL A 173 29.80 -35.10 22.82
CA VAL A 173 29.89 -36.55 22.68
C VAL A 173 30.68 -37.09 23.87
N ASP A 174 30.02 -37.91 24.69
CA ASP A 174 30.65 -38.65 25.77
C ASP A 174 31.42 -39.84 25.20
N VAL A 175 32.72 -39.63 24.95
CA VAL A 175 33.61 -40.65 24.39
C VAL A 175 33.81 -41.80 25.38
N ASP A 176 33.77 -41.53 26.69
CA ASP A 176 33.95 -42.56 27.71
C ASP A 176 32.75 -43.53 27.71
N ALA A 177 31.52 -43.02 27.61
CA ALA A 177 30.32 -43.84 27.45
C ALA A 177 30.32 -44.65 26.13
N VAL A 178 30.96 -44.14 25.07
CA VAL A 178 31.15 -44.90 23.83
C VAL A 178 32.16 -46.02 24.03
N ILE A 179 33.28 -45.76 24.72
CA ILE A 179 34.32 -46.75 25.00
C ILE A 179 33.80 -47.87 25.91
N GLU A 180 32.97 -47.56 26.91
CA GLU A 180 32.35 -48.55 27.80
C GLU A 180 31.47 -49.56 27.05
N ARG A 181 30.96 -49.18 25.87
CA ARG A 181 30.14 -50.05 25.01
C ARG A 181 30.98 -50.92 24.07
N ILE A 182 32.29 -50.71 24.00
CA ILE A 182 33.18 -51.52 23.18
C ILE A 182 33.54 -52.79 23.95
N ASP A 183 33.28 -53.96 23.35
CA ASP A 183 33.78 -55.23 23.88
C ASP A 183 35.27 -55.38 23.60
N LEU A 184 36.09 -54.83 24.51
CA LEU A 184 37.54 -54.91 24.42
C LEU A 184 38.05 -56.35 24.51
N VAL A 185 37.32 -57.26 25.16
CA VAL A 185 37.73 -58.67 25.30
C VAL A 185 37.52 -59.39 23.98
N GLY A 186 36.35 -59.23 23.34
CA GLY A 186 36.07 -59.72 22.00
C GLY A 186 37.08 -59.21 20.98
N LEU A 187 37.31 -57.88 20.96
CA LEU A 187 38.29 -57.26 20.07
C LEU A 187 39.73 -57.79 20.31
N SER A 188 40.11 -57.98 21.58
CA SER A 188 41.44 -58.52 21.91
C SER A 188 41.59 -59.96 21.44
N ASN A 189 40.56 -60.79 21.58
CA ASN A 189 40.57 -62.16 21.08
C ASN A 189 40.68 -62.19 19.55
N GLU A 190 39.94 -61.33 18.84
CA GLU A 190 40.03 -61.22 17.38
C GLU A 190 41.44 -60.78 16.93
N VAL A 191 42.06 -59.83 17.63
CA VAL A 191 43.45 -59.44 17.38
C VAL A 191 44.42 -60.60 17.65
N ILE A 192 44.23 -61.35 18.74
CA ILE A 192 45.06 -62.51 19.09
C ILE A 192 44.92 -63.64 18.07
N ASP A 193 43.70 -63.93 17.64
CA ASP A 193 43.41 -64.97 16.63
C ASP A 193 43.96 -64.57 15.25
N GLY A 194 44.00 -63.27 14.94
CA GLY A 194 44.64 -62.73 13.75
C GLY A 194 46.17 -62.81 13.77
N VAL A 195 46.78 -62.94 14.96
CA VAL A 195 48.22 -63.15 15.11
C VAL A 195 48.51 -64.65 15.20
N ASP A 196 49.34 -65.17 14.30
CA ASP A 196 49.79 -66.58 14.32
C ASP A 196 50.82 -66.82 15.46
N LEU A 197 50.35 -66.73 16.70
CA LEU A 197 51.15 -66.95 17.91
C LEU A 197 51.86 -68.32 17.89
N PRO A 198 51.23 -69.43 17.44
CA PRO A 198 51.92 -70.71 17.35
C PRO A 198 53.14 -70.68 16.42
N ARG A 199 53.05 -70.03 15.25
CA ARG A 199 54.20 -69.84 14.37
C ARG A 199 55.27 -68.98 15.04
N ILE A 200 54.89 -67.83 15.61
CA ILE A 200 55.83 -66.90 16.26
C ILE A 200 56.60 -67.61 17.40
N ILE A 201 55.89 -68.39 18.23
CA ILE A 201 56.48 -69.16 19.32
C ILE A 201 57.44 -70.23 18.77
N ARG A 202 57.05 -70.94 17.70
CA ARG A 202 57.90 -71.96 17.07
C ARG A 202 59.16 -71.35 16.46
N GLU A 203 59.04 -70.24 15.73
CA GLU A 203 60.16 -69.54 15.12
C GLU A 203 61.11 -68.96 16.19
N SER A 204 60.56 -68.36 17.24
CA SER A 204 61.34 -67.83 18.38
C SER A 204 62.02 -68.94 19.19
N THR A 205 61.36 -70.06 19.41
CA THR A 205 61.94 -71.20 20.12
C THR A 205 63.01 -71.89 19.28
N SER A 206 62.81 -71.98 17.96
CA SER A 206 63.79 -72.55 17.03
C SER A 206 65.04 -71.69 16.95
N SER A 207 64.90 -70.36 16.88
CA SER A 207 66.05 -69.45 16.86
C SER A 207 66.81 -69.52 18.19
N MET A 208 66.11 -69.47 19.33
CA MET A 208 66.71 -69.60 20.66
C MET A 208 67.40 -70.96 20.88
N SER A 209 66.79 -72.05 20.42
CA SER A 209 67.38 -73.39 20.53
C SER A 209 68.60 -73.54 19.62
N THR A 210 68.55 -72.99 18.41
CA THR A 210 69.69 -72.98 17.49
C THR A 210 70.85 -72.19 18.10
N GLU A 211 70.59 -71.04 18.71
CA GLU A 211 71.64 -70.25 19.35
C GLU A 211 72.16 -70.87 20.64
N ALA A 212 71.31 -71.51 21.45
CA ALA A 212 71.76 -72.25 22.62
C ALA A 212 72.71 -73.41 22.22
N VAL A 213 72.38 -74.15 21.16
CA VAL A 213 73.22 -75.24 20.63
C VAL A 213 74.52 -74.71 20.04
N ARG A 214 74.47 -73.61 19.27
CA ARG A 214 75.68 -72.94 18.74
C ARG A 214 76.58 -72.47 19.88
N GLY A 215 76.00 -71.85 20.91
CA GLY A 215 76.73 -71.43 22.12
C GLY A 215 77.41 -72.59 22.83
N ALA A 216 76.69 -73.69 23.07
CA ALA A 216 77.25 -74.89 23.69
C ALA A 216 78.40 -75.49 22.85
N ARG A 217 78.25 -75.51 21.51
CA ARG A 217 79.30 -76.01 20.61
C ARG A 217 80.55 -75.14 20.62
N THR A 218 80.39 -73.82 20.60
CA THR A 218 81.52 -72.88 20.70
C THR A 218 82.23 -73.02 22.05
N GLN A 219 81.48 -73.17 23.14
CA GLN A 219 82.05 -73.38 24.47
C GLN A 219 82.79 -74.72 24.59
N GLY A 220 82.26 -75.78 23.97
CA GLY A 220 82.91 -77.09 23.89
C GLY A 220 84.23 -77.02 23.10
N MET A 221 84.24 -76.40 21.92
CA MET A 221 85.47 -76.21 21.13
C MET A 221 86.53 -75.43 21.91
N ALA A 222 86.14 -74.36 22.62
CA ALA A 222 87.06 -73.60 23.45
C ALA A 222 87.63 -74.42 24.63
N ALA A 223 86.83 -75.32 25.22
CA ALA A 223 87.29 -76.23 26.26
C ALA A 223 88.27 -77.28 25.70
N ASP A 224 87.97 -77.83 24.53
CA ASP A 224 88.83 -78.81 23.85
C ASP A 224 90.17 -78.18 23.42
N ASP A 225 90.16 -76.96 22.87
CA ASP A 225 91.37 -76.19 22.54
C ASP A 225 92.22 -75.91 23.79
N ALA A 226 91.58 -75.58 24.93
CA ALA A 226 92.27 -75.37 26.20
C ALA A 226 92.93 -76.66 26.72
N VAL A 227 92.25 -77.81 26.58
CA VAL A 227 92.79 -79.12 26.95
C VAL A 227 93.93 -79.52 26.01
N ALA A 228 93.79 -79.35 24.70
CA ALA A 228 94.85 -79.66 23.73
C ALA A 228 96.10 -78.80 23.95
N GLY A 229 95.95 -77.51 24.26
CA GLY A 229 97.07 -76.63 24.62
C GLY A 229 97.73 -76.98 25.96
N PHE A 230 97.00 -77.57 26.91
CA PHE A 230 97.56 -78.10 28.15
C PHE A 230 98.34 -79.41 27.90
N VAL A 231 97.74 -80.36 27.18
CA VAL A 231 98.35 -81.66 26.83
C VAL A 231 99.58 -81.46 25.93
N GLY A 232 99.53 -80.55 24.97
CA GLY A 232 100.66 -80.21 24.11
C GLY A 232 101.85 -79.61 24.86
N ARG A 233 101.61 -78.89 25.96
CA ARG A 233 102.66 -78.42 26.87
C ARG A 233 103.22 -79.52 27.76
N LEU A 234 102.40 -80.51 28.15
CA LEU A 234 102.82 -81.63 28.99
C LEU A 234 103.65 -82.68 28.21
N PHE A 235 103.38 -82.86 26.91
CA PHE A 235 104.02 -83.89 26.06
C PHE A 235 105.06 -83.39 25.05
N GLY A 236 105.53 -82.14 25.16
CA GLY A 236 106.77 -81.67 24.51
C GLY A 236 106.85 -81.92 22.99
N ARG A 237 106.22 -81.06 22.19
CA ARG A 237 106.54 -80.95 20.75
C ARG A 237 107.52 -79.79 20.55
N GLU A 238 108.79 -80.13 20.33
CA GLU A 238 109.72 -79.32 19.54
C GLU A 238 109.24 -79.31 18.08
N VAL A 239 108.79 -78.15 17.60
CA VAL A 239 109.01 -77.78 16.20
C VAL A 239 110.19 -76.83 16.25
N GLY A 240 111.33 -77.32 15.77
CA GLY A 240 112.55 -76.54 15.64
C GLY A 240 112.37 -75.38 14.66
N ASP A 241 113.14 -74.32 14.90
CA ASP A 241 113.32 -73.17 14.02
C ASP A 241 113.57 -73.58 12.56
N SER A 242 112.91 -72.86 11.66
CA SER A 242 113.54 -72.16 10.55
C SER A 242 112.73 -70.91 10.22
#